data_AF-A0A645CST7-F1
#
_entry.id   AF-A0A645CST7-F1
#
_cell.length_a   1.000
_cell.length_b   1.000
_cell.length_c   1.000
_cell.angle_alpha   90.00
_cell.angle_beta   90.00
_cell.angle_gamma   90.00
#
_symmetry.space_group_name_H-M   'P 1'
#
loop_
_entity.id
_entity.type
_entity.pdbx_description
1 polymer ?
#
loop_
_entity_poly.entity_id
_entity_poly.type
_entity_poly.pdbx_seq_one_letter_code
_entity_poly.pdbx_strand_id
1 'polypeptide(L)'
;MKEKSPLVSDHNSLAGQFYYTNDVETINITSESIPVEEGKLTEDSETNLSDGWNGTEGLSLKIPIEKQLLGTYKGTLEWTLEDVP
;
A
#
# COMPACT_ATOMS: atom_id res chain seq x y z
N MET A 1 0.39 2.71 6.92
CA MET A 1 0.27 1.50 6.08
C MET A 1 1.62 0.82 5.96
N LYS A 2 1.66 -0.52 5.90
CA LYS A 2 2.88 -1.31 5.68
C LYS A 2 2.61 -2.66 5.02
N GLU A 3 3.64 -3.28 4.47
CA GLU A 3 3.70 -4.70 4.15
C GLU A 3 3.88 -5.50 5.44
N LYS A 4 2.78 -6.03 5.99
CA LYS A 4 2.84 -6.98 7.12
C LYS A 4 3.54 -8.27 6.71
N SER A 5 3.27 -8.74 5.51
CA SER A 5 4.06 -9.75 4.82
C SER A 5 4.18 -9.38 3.35
N PRO A 6 5.39 -9.41 2.77
CA PRO A 6 5.55 -9.14 1.35
C PRO A 6 4.90 -10.23 0.51
N LEU A 7 4.62 -9.91 -0.74
CA LEU A 7 4.23 -10.90 -1.75
C LEU A 7 5.40 -11.88 -1.99
N VAL A 8 5.22 -13.15 -1.62
CA VAL A 8 6.24 -14.20 -1.77
C VAL A 8 5.74 -15.41 -2.56
N SER A 9 6.62 -16.02 -3.34
CA SER A 9 6.41 -17.30 -4.04
C SER A 9 7.69 -18.13 -3.98
N ASP A 10 7.66 -19.29 -3.33
CA ASP A 10 8.83 -20.14 -3.06
C ASP A 10 10.01 -19.34 -2.47
N HIS A 11 11.08 -19.14 -3.24
CA HIS A 11 12.29 -18.41 -2.85
C HIS A 11 12.31 -16.96 -3.35
N ASN A 12 11.23 -16.49 -3.99
CA ASN A 12 11.15 -15.18 -4.61
C ASN A 12 10.28 -14.22 -3.77
N SER A 13 10.69 -12.96 -3.71
CA SER A 13 10.01 -11.91 -2.95
C SER A 13 9.80 -10.65 -3.79
N LEU A 14 8.60 -10.09 -3.69
CA LEU A 14 8.21 -8.79 -4.23
C LEU A 14 8.05 -7.75 -3.11
N ALA A 15 8.85 -7.84 -2.05
CA ALA A 15 8.91 -6.82 -1.01
C ALA A 15 9.22 -5.43 -1.61
N GLY A 16 8.55 -4.41 -1.08
CA GLY A 16 8.72 -3.01 -1.48
C GLY A 16 8.27 -2.72 -2.91
N GLN A 17 7.45 -3.59 -3.52
CA GLN A 17 6.95 -3.36 -4.88
C GLN A 17 5.56 -2.72 -4.90
N PHE A 18 4.90 -2.60 -3.74
CA PHE A 18 3.65 -1.86 -3.60
C PHE A 18 3.88 -0.35 -3.51
N TYR A 19 2.97 0.39 -4.13
CA TYR A 19 2.93 1.84 -4.09
C TYR A 19 1.50 2.31 -3.85
N TYR A 20 1.35 3.32 -3.00
CA TYR A 20 0.10 4.04 -2.82
C TYR A 20 0.21 5.40 -3.49
N THR A 21 -0.80 5.82 -4.25
CA THR A 21 -0.85 7.16 -4.85
C THR A 21 -2.14 7.84 -4.44
N ASN A 22 -2.02 9.02 -3.83
CA ASN A 22 -3.13 9.93 -3.58
C ASN A 22 -3.00 11.19 -4.44
N ASP A 23 -3.79 12.20 -4.13
CA ASP A 23 -3.80 13.50 -4.82
C ASP A 23 -2.52 14.33 -4.62
N VAL A 24 -1.73 14.01 -3.59
CA VAL A 24 -0.50 14.73 -3.23
C VAL A 24 0.75 14.04 -3.77
N GLU A 25 0.87 12.73 -3.61
CA GLU A 25 2.11 12.01 -3.88
C GLU A 25 1.95 10.51 -4.17
N THR A 26 3.06 9.89 -4.59
CA THR A 26 3.21 8.43 -4.69
C THR A 26 4.21 7.94 -3.66
N ILE A 27 3.76 7.06 -2.77
CA ILE A 27 4.52 6.54 -1.64
C ILE A 27 4.85 5.07 -1.87
N ASN A 28 6.11 4.68 -1.66
CA ASN A 28 6.49 3.27 -1.68
C ASN A 28 6.18 2.60 -0.35
N ILE A 29 5.39 1.52 -0.39
CA ILE A 29 5.03 0.76 0.81
C ILE A 29 6.10 -0.30 1.07
N THR A 30 6.66 -0.30 2.27
CA THR A 30 7.67 -1.28 2.72
C THR A 30 7.18 -1.98 4.00
N SER A 31 8.06 -2.71 4.69
CA SER A 31 7.74 -3.27 6.01
C SER A 31 7.56 -2.22 7.11
N GLU A 32 8.03 -0.99 6.89
CA GLU A 32 7.86 0.11 7.84
C GLU A 32 6.46 0.73 7.72
N SER A 33 5.86 1.10 8.87
CA SER A 33 4.59 1.82 8.88
C SER A 33 4.82 3.26 8.46
N ILE A 34 4.16 3.67 7.38
CA ILE A 34 4.23 5.03 6.85
C ILE A 34 2.81 5.62 6.76
N PRO A 35 2.61 6.90 7.11
CA PRO A 35 1.36 7.59 6.80
C PRO A 35 1.19 7.63 5.28
N VAL A 36 -0.02 7.30 4.82
CA VAL A 36 -0.38 7.33 3.38
C VAL A 36 -1.59 8.22 3.11
N GLU A 37 -2.33 8.54 4.16
CA GLU A 37 -3.46 9.46 4.17
C GLU A 37 -3.44 10.18 5.50
N GLU A 38 -3.71 11.48 5.46
CA GLU A 38 -3.81 12.33 6.64
C GLU A 38 -5.11 13.12 6.57
N GLY A 39 -5.77 13.28 7.71
CA GLY A 39 -7.05 13.98 7.76
C GLY A 39 -7.42 14.38 9.17
N LYS A 40 -8.40 15.28 9.29
CA LYS A 40 -8.99 15.67 10.57
C LYS A 40 -10.47 15.31 10.55
N LEU A 41 -10.86 14.48 11.51
CA LEU A 41 -12.27 14.19 11.76
C LEU A 41 -12.77 15.19 12.80
N THR A 42 -13.71 16.06 12.43
CA THR A 42 -14.34 17.01 13.35
C THR A 42 -15.62 16.46 13.99
N GLU A 43 -16.16 15.39 13.40
CA GLU A 43 -17.37 14.68 13.82
C GLU A 43 -17.22 13.19 13.48
N ASP A 44 -18.00 12.33 14.15
CA ASP A 44 -18.05 10.90 13.85
C ASP A 44 -18.51 10.70 12.41
N SER A 45 -17.61 10.19 11.57
CA SER A 45 -17.85 10.00 10.14
C SER A 45 -17.14 8.77 9.61
N GLU A 46 -17.66 8.24 8.50
CA GLU A 46 -17.02 7.18 7.73
C GLU A 46 -16.20 7.82 6.60
N THR A 47 -14.95 7.40 6.45
CA THR A 47 -14.10 7.81 5.33
C THR A 47 -13.83 6.60 4.45
N ASN A 48 -14.29 6.63 3.20
CA ASN A 48 -13.97 5.61 2.22
C ASN A 48 -12.72 6.01 1.45
N LEU A 49 -11.59 5.42 1.83
CA LEU A 49 -10.26 5.73 1.29
C LEU A 49 -10.05 5.21 -0.14
N SER A 50 -10.94 4.33 -0.60
CA SER A 50 -10.95 3.83 -1.98
C SER A 50 -11.93 4.57 -2.89
N ASP A 51 -12.70 5.50 -2.32
CA ASP A 51 -13.55 6.38 -3.13
C ASP A 51 -12.65 7.34 -3.91
N GLY A 52 -12.78 7.33 -5.24
CA GLY A 52 -11.93 8.11 -6.14
C GLY A 52 -10.75 7.36 -6.76
N TRP A 53 -10.39 6.16 -6.28
CA TRP A 53 -9.35 5.34 -6.93
C TRP A 53 -9.64 5.13 -8.41
N ASN A 54 -8.59 5.23 -9.22
CA ASN A 54 -8.69 5.21 -10.67
C ASN A 54 -7.41 4.62 -11.29
N GLY A 55 -7.18 4.87 -12.58
CA GLY A 55 -5.99 4.33 -13.26
C GLY A 55 -4.66 4.91 -12.76
N THR A 56 -4.69 6.00 -11.99
CA THR A 56 -3.51 6.72 -11.49
C THR A 56 -3.47 6.83 -9.97
N GLU A 57 -4.61 6.76 -9.28
CA GLU A 57 -4.72 6.85 -7.82
C GLU A 57 -5.11 5.51 -7.20
N GLY A 58 -4.65 5.27 -5.97
CA GLY A 58 -4.87 4.07 -5.18
C GLY A 58 -3.64 3.17 -5.08
N LEU A 59 -3.88 1.87 -4.90
CA LEU A 59 -2.83 0.88 -4.71
C LEU A 59 -2.36 0.29 -6.05
N SER A 60 -1.05 0.35 -6.30
CA SER A 60 -0.42 -0.24 -7.47
C SER A 60 0.74 -1.15 -7.09
N LEU A 61 1.06 -2.09 -7.98
CA LEU A 61 2.20 -2.99 -7.86
C LEU A 61 3.12 -2.75 -9.06
N LYS A 62 4.37 -2.35 -8.82
CA LYS A 62 5.37 -2.11 -9.87
C LYS A 62 6.42 -3.20 -9.79
N ILE A 63 6.33 -4.20 -10.68
CA ILE A 63 7.26 -5.34 -10.69
C ILE A 63 8.32 -5.11 -11.77
N PRO A 64 9.60 -4.92 -11.41
CA PRO A 64 10.67 -4.78 -12.38
C PRO A 64 10.93 -6.12 -13.08
N ILE A 65 11.47 -6.08 -14.30
CA ILE A 65 11.57 -7.25 -15.21
C ILE A 65 12.28 -8.42 -14.54
N GLU A 66 13.34 -8.17 -13.78
CA GLU A 66 14.13 -9.17 -13.07
C GLU A 66 13.37 -9.90 -11.96
N LYS A 67 12.22 -9.37 -11.51
CA LYS A 67 11.36 -9.97 -10.48
C LYS A 67 10.09 -10.60 -11.05
N GLN A 68 9.84 -10.54 -12.36
CA GLN A 68 8.66 -11.13 -13.02
C GLN A 68 8.81 -12.64 -13.24
N LEU A 69 9.01 -13.38 -12.16
CA LEU A 69 9.20 -14.82 -12.19
C LEU A 69 7.85 -15.56 -12.09
N LEU A 70 7.78 -16.75 -12.70
CA LEU A 70 6.57 -17.58 -12.64
C LEU A 70 6.32 -18.07 -11.21
N GLY A 71 5.10 -17.88 -10.73
CA GLY A 71 4.71 -18.30 -9.38
C GLY A 71 3.37 -17.72 -8.95
N THR A 72 2.87 -18.21 -7.82
CA THR A 72 1.71 -17.62 -7.14
C THR A 72 2.19 -16.88 -5.91
N TYR A 73 2.13 -15.54 -5.97
CA TYR A 73 2.58 -14.69 -4.89
C TYR A 73 1.45 -14.42 -3.89
N LYS A 74 1.76 -14.50 -2.60
CA LYS A 74 0.82 -14.20 -1.51
C LYS A 74 1.50 -13.35 -0.44
N GLY A 75 0.74 -12.46 0.16
CA GLY A 75 1.23 -11.49 1.14
C GLY A 75 0.06 -10.69 1.71
N THR A 76 0.36 -9.77 2.62
CA THR A 76 -0.62 -8.99 3.34
C THR A 76 -0.12 -7.55 3.52
N LEU A 77 -0.92 -6.59 3.06
CA LEU A 77 -0.82 -5.20 3.47
C LEU A 77 -1.65 -4.99 4.74
N GLU A 78 -1.14 -4.16 5.64
CA GLU A 78 -1.85 -3.75 6.86
C GLU A 78 -1.96 -2.23 6.86
N TRP A 79 -3.17 -1.75 7.11
CA TRP A 79 -3.48 -0.35 7.31
C TRP A 79 -4.22 -0.20 8.63
N THR A 80 -3.68 0.66 9.48
CA THR A 80 -4.24 1.07 10.76
C THR A 80 -4.49 2.57 10.74
N LEU A 81 -5.59 2.99 11.38
CA LEU A 81 -5.78 4.39 11.76
C LEU A 81 -4.95 4.64 13.02
N GLU A 82 -4.10 5.66 12.99
CA GLU A 82 -3.29 6.08 14.13
C GLU A 82 -3.71 7.51 14.51
N ASP A 83 -4.07 7.71 15.78
CA ASP A 83 -4.35 9.02 16.34
C ASP A 83 -3.01 9.65 16.77
N VAL A 84 -2.50 10.56 15.96
CA VAL A 84 -1.21 11.25 16.16
C VAL A 84 -1.46 12.72 16.57
N PRO A 85 -0.84 13.22 17.67
CA PRO A 85 -1.11 14.56 18.23
C PRO A 85 -0.78 15.76 17.31
#